data_AF-A0A3D1SJA5-F1
#
_entry.id   AF-A0A3D1SJA5-F1
#
_cell.length_a   1.000
_cell.length_b   1.000
_cell.length_c   1.000
_cell.angle_alpha   90.00
_cell.angle_beta   90.00
_cell.angle_gamma   90.00
#
_symmetry.space_group_name_H-M   'P 1'
#
loop_
_entity.id
_entity.type
_entity.pdbx_description
1 polymer ?
#
loop_
_entity_poly.entity_id
_entity_poly.type
_entity_poly.pdbx_seq_one_letter_code
_entity_poly.pdbx_strand_id
1 'polypeptide(L)' 'TIDRLGNTDKAILQMAIYELMYTETPDIVCINEAIELAKTYSDDDVRKMINAVLDKVYHNK' A
#
# COMPACT_ATOMS: atom_id res chain seq x y z
N THR A 1 -3.41 -12.91 -9.07
CA THR A 1 -4.00 -11.61 -9.47
C THR A 1 -4.73 -11.02 -8.27
N ILE A 2 -4.98 -9.71 -8.21
CA ILE A 2 -5.55 -8.97 -7.06
C ILE A 2 -6.72 -9.67 -6.35
N ASP A 3 -7.42 -10.56 -7.04
CA ASP A 3 -8.45 -11.46 -6.51
C ASP A 3 -8.03 -12.30 -5.29
N ARG A 4 -6.72 -12.55 -5.12
CA ARG A 4 -6.16 -13.28 -3.96
C ARG A 4 -6.04 -12.44 -2.68
N LEU A 5 -6.18 -11.12 -2.76
CA LEU A 5 -6.09 -10.23 -1.62
C LEU A 5 -7.40 -10.24 -0.82
N GLY A 6 -7.28 -10.24 0.50
CA GLY A 6 -8.41 -10.00 1.39
C GLY A 6 -8.99 -8.60 1.17
N ASN A 7 -10.22 -8.39 1.63
CA ASN A 7 -10.85 -7.07 1.51
C ASN A 7 -10.04 -5.98 2.21
N THR A 8 -9.42 -6.30 3.35
CA THR A 8 -8.56 -5.38 4.10
C THR A 8 -7.30 -5.02 3.31
N ASP A 9 -6.63 -6.01 2.72
CA ASP A 9 -5.41 -5.77 1.93
C ASP A 9 -5.69 -4.87 0.71
N LYS A 10 -6.85 -5.09 0.06
CA LYS A 10 -7.31 -4.24 -1.06
C LYS A 10 -7.57 -2.81 -0.59
N ALA A 11 -8.23 -2.64 0.55
CA ALA A 11 -8.51 -1.33 1.11
C ALA A 11 -7.21 -0.57 1.45
N ILE A 12 -6.25 -1.23 2.11
CA ILE A 12 -4.94 -0.65 2.43
C ILE A 12 -4.24 -0.19 1.15
N LEU A 13 -4.18 -1.05 0.14
CA LEU A 13 -3.50 -0.73 -1.12
C LEU A 13 -4.19 0.42 -1.88
N GLN A 14 -5.52 0.41 -1.95
CA GLN A 14 -6.30 1.46 -2.62
C GLN A 14 -6.14 2.81 -1.95
N MET A 15 -6.21 2.85 -0.61
CA MET A 15 -6.02 4.08 0.16
C MET A 15 -4.60 4.62 -0.03
N ALA A 16 -3.58 3.76 0.12
CA ALA A 16 -2.19 4.17 -0.02
C ALA A 16 -1.87 4.71 -1.43
N ILE A 17 -2.38 4.08 -2.49
CA ILE A 17 -2.23 4.57 -3.86
C ILE A 17 -2.94 5.91 -4.03
N TYR A 18 -4.15 6.05 -3.47
CA TYR A 18 -4.91 7.29 -3.58
C TYR A 18 -4.16 8.46 -2.90
N GLU A 19 -3.68 8.27 -1.67
CA GLU A 19 -2.92 9.29 -0.95
C GLU A 19 -1.62 9.64 -1.70
N LEU A 20 -0.90 8.63 -2.19
CA LEU A 20 0.35 8.84 -2.93
C LEU A 20 0.15 9.65 -4.23
N MET A 21 -0.99 9.51 -4.90
CA MET A 21 -1.24 10.10 -6.22
C MET A 21 -2.05 11.40 -6.20
N TYR A 22 -2.92 11.59 -5.21
CA TYR A 22 -3.97 12.61 -5.28
C TYR A 22 -4.07 13.50 -4.04
N THR A 23 -3.21 13.33 -3.03
CA THR A 23 -3.18 14.21 -1.85
C THR A 23 -1.82 14.89 -1.69
N GLU A 24 -1.74 15.82 -0.73
CA GLU A 24 -0.49 16.49 -0.33
C GLU A 24 0.24 15.72 0.80
N THR A 25 -0.21 14.51 1.13
CA THR A 25 0.43 13.68 2.14
C THR A 25 1.84 13.31 1.66
N PRO A 26 2.89 13.44 2.47
CA PRO A 26 4.24 13.10 2.05
C PRO A 26 4.34 11.64 1.61
N ASP A 27 4.91 11.40 0.43
CA ASP A 27 4.94 10.07 -0.21
C ASP A 27 5.50 8.97 0.72
N ILE A 28 6.58 9.27 1.44
CA ILE A 28 7.22 8.34 2.40
C ILE A 28 6.28 8.00 3.57
N VAL A 29 5.46 8.95 4.02
CA VAL A 29 4.48 8.72 5.10
C VAL A 29 3.39 7.77 4.60
N CYS A 30 2.84 8.00 3.41
CA CYS A 30 1.84 7.11 2.80
C CYS A 30 2.34 5.66 2.73
N ILE A 31 3.59 5.47 2.29
CA ILE A 31 4.21 4.14 2.17
C ILE A 31 4.39 3.49 3.54
N ASN A 32 4.96 4.21 4.50
CA ASN A 32 5.20 3.67 5.84
C ASN A 32 3.90 3.28 6.55
N GLU A 33 2.87 4.12 6.52
CA GLU A 33 1.58 3.84 7.15
C GLU A 33 0.88 2.64 6.50
N ALA A 34 0.95 2.51 5.17
CA ALA A 34 0.42 1.34 4.48
C ALA A 34 1.12 0.03 4.92
N ILE A 35 2.44 0.08 5.15
CA ILE A 35 3.21 -1.07 5.63
C ILE A 35 2.85 -1.41 7.08
N GLU A 36 2.67 -0.41 7.96
CA GLU A 36 2.25 -0.62 9.35
C GLU A 36 0.82 -1.20 9.46
N LEU A 37 -0.11 -0.73 8.62
CA LEU A 37 -1.44 -1.32 8.50
C LEU A 37 -1.35 -2.79 8.05
N ALA A 38 -0.54 -3.08 7.02
CA ALA A 38 -0.35 -4.44 6.53
C ALA A 38 0.30 -5.35 7.57
N LYS A 39 1.20 -4.85 8.44
CA LYS A 39 1.73 -5.63 9.58
C LYS A 39 0.66 -6.04 10.57
N THR A 40 -0.36 -5.19 10.76
CA THR A 40 -1.42 -5.42 11.75
C THR A 40 -2.51 -6.34 11.21
N TYR A 41 -2.82 -6.24 9.92
CA TYR A 41 -4.03 -6.84 9.34
C TYR A 41 -3.78 -7.85 8.21
N SER A 42 -2.53 -8.04 7.78
CA SER A 42 -2.19 -8.87 6.63
C SER A 42 -1.02 -9.81 6.94
N ASP A 43 -0.86 -10.83 6.09
CA ASP A 43 0.28 -11.73 6.16
C ASP A 43 1.56 -11.07 5.61
N ASP A 44 2.71 -11.62 6.02
CA ASP A 44 4.05 -11.13 5.64
C ASP A 44 4.28 -11.06 4.12
N ASP A 45 3.71 -11.99 3.35
CA ASP A 45 3.81 -12.00 1.90
C ASP A 45 3.00 -10.87 1.25
N VAL A 46 1.83 -10.55 1.82
CA VAL A 46 1.00 -9.42 1.37
C VAL A 46 1.68 -8.11 1.70
N ARG A 47 2.28 -7.97 2.89
CA ARG A 47 3.07 -6.78 3.25
C ARG A 47 4.20 -6.52 2.26
N LYS A 48 4.98 -7.55 1.90
CA LYS A 48 6.05 -7.43 0.90
C LYS A 48 5.52 -7.02 -0.47
N MET A 49 4.37 -7.57 -0.87
CA MET A 49 3.71 -7.20 -2.11
C MET A 49 3.26 -5.74 -2.10
N ILE A 50 2.62 -5.27 -1.02
CA ILE A 50 2.18 -3.87 -0.87
C ILE A 50 3.38 -2.93 -0.99
N ASN A 51 4.47 -3.19 -0.27
CA ASN A 51 5.69 -2.39 -0.37
C ASN A 51 6.22 -2.32 -1.81
N ALA A 52 6.34 -3.46 -2.49
CA ALA A 52 6.83 -3.51 -3.87
C ALA A 52 5.91 -2.79 -4.87
N VAL A 53 4.60 -2.77 -4.64
CA VAL A 53 3.64 -2.04 -5.49
C VAL A 53 3.75 -0.54 -5.24
N LEU A 54 3.74 -0.10 -3.99
CA LEU A 54 3.84 1.32 -3.66
C LEU A 54 5.17 1.92 -4.09
N ASP A 55 6.28 1.19 -3.93
CA ASP A 55 7.59 1.59 -4.47
C ASP A 55 7.52 1.83 -5.98
N LYS A 56 6.87 0.93 -6.73
CA LYS A 56 6.70 1.11 -8.18
C LYS A 56 5.83 2.32 -8.52
N VAL A 57 4.76 2.58 -7.78
CA VAL A 57 3.91 3.75 -8.02
C VAL A 57 4.69 5.03 -7.73
N TYR A 58 5.42 5.08 -6.62
CA TYR A 58 6.25 6.22 -6.24
C TYR A 58 7.29 6.58 -7.31
N HIS A 59 7.95 5.59 -7.91
CA HIS A 59 8.95 5.84 -8.96
C HIS A 59 8.37 6.19 -10.34
N ASN A 60 7.07 5.92 -10.59
CA ASN A 60 6.41 6.17 -11.88
C ASN A 60 5.42 7.35 -11.83
N LYS A 61 5.36 8.07 -10.70
CA LYS A 61 4.58 9.30 -10.53
C LYS A 61 5.19 10.47 -11.30
#